data_AF-A0A8H8R8N9-F1
#
_entry.id   AF-A0A8H8R8N9-F1
#
_cell.length_a   1.000
_cell.length_b   1.000
_cell.length_c   1.000
_cell.angle_alpha   90.00
_cell.angle_beta   90.00
_cell.angle_gamma   90.00
#
_symmetry.space_group_name_H-M   'P 1'
#
loop_
_entity.id
_entity.type
_entity.pdbx_description
1 polymer ?
#
loop_
_entity_poly.entity_id
_entity_poly.type
_entity_poly.pdbx_seq_one_letter_code
_entity_poly.pdbx_strand_id
1 'polypeptide(L)'
;MALSWGTIKSLLLFFGPILLPKAIAYYRSAKASPAVHGVSIRPIPPLVSRALLILFVVACAFFIRTLPFYSPENIFSVTSSRLQIPVDVLFTRLSALRQGGLTNSDNILRTKISSLDSRLLFFQHGPDIITNCQFCSAEDPKSYLYYSIPSILAPHLFNLCVLALVTSGLFAGKEGAIWRYTATIAAAAAVVIDLYLVSSYDQAANAKATRLEDIDTFFWRMRVYRLLGLAAIDGLLGWVLYLSSTNRAFIKPPTTQERVEASTKVLESVRSRLGTMAVLKNTIYRNSELRANNNEYWVREGKIMGEVMEDRDVVQGVNNALGNRIDINSIARDAEAFAQSIGPSQLQMPNGNI
;
A
#
# COMPACT_ATOMS: atom_id res chain seq x y z
N MET A 1 -29.54 -6.85 10.30
CA MET A 1 -29.40 -8.21 9.77
C MET A 1 -27.98 -8.71 10.06
N ALA A 2 -27.80 -9.55 11.07
CA ALA A 2 -26.49 -10.14 11.37
C ALA A 2 -26.22 -11.31 10.42
N LEU A 3 -25.09 -11.30 9.72
CA LEU A 3 -24.65 -12.44 8.91
C LEU A 3 -24.41 -13.62 9.87
N SER A 4 -25.28 -14.63 9.81
CA SER A 4 -25.14 -15.82 10.64
C SER A 4 -23.91 -16.62 10.19
N TRP A 5 -23.25 -17.31 11.12
CA TRP A 5 -22.14 -18.23 10.80
C TRP A 5 -22.55 -19.30 9.77
N GLY A 6 -23.81 -19.73 9.79
CA GLY A 6 -24.38 -20.61 8.78
C GLY A 6 -24.37 -20.01 7.37
N THR A 7 -24.69 -18.72 7.24
CA THR A 7 -24.65 -17.99 5.97
C THR A 7 -23.21 -17.90 5.43
N ILE A 8 -22.24 -17.62 6.31
CA ILE A 8 -20.82 -17.58 5.94
C ILE A 8 -20.36 -18.97 5.48
N LYS A 9 -20.70 -20.03 6.22
CA LYS A 9 -20.35 -21.42 5.86
C LYS A 9 -20.94 -21.83 4.51
N SER A 10 -22.19 -21.46 4.24
CA SER A 10 -22.85 -21.73 2.96
C SER A 10 -22.20 -20.98 1.79
N LEU A 11 -21.87 -19.70 1.98
CA LEU A 11 -21.11 -18.91 0.99
C LEU A 11 -19.74 -19.55 0.73
N LEU A 12 -19.04 -19.99 1.77
CA LEU A 12 -17.71 -20.56 1.66
C LEU A 12 -17.73 -21.95 1.01
N LEU A 13 -18.75 -22.77 1.28
CA LEU A 13 -18.95 -24.05 0.59
C LEU A 13 -19.31 -23.86 -0.90
N PHE A 14 -20.13 -22.85 -1.21
CA PHE A 14 -20.57 -22.61 -2.58
C PHE A 14 -19.50 -21.94 -3.44
N PHE A 15 -18.88 -20.86 -2.94
CA PHE A 15 -17.88 -20.11 -3.69
C PHE A 15 -16.44 -20.60 -3.45
N GLY A 16 -16.17 -21.34 -2.39
CA GLY A 16 -14.85 -21.85 -2.05
C GLY A 16 -14.19 -22.62 -3.20
N PRO A 17 -14.86 -23.61 -3.83
CA PRO A 17 -14.29 -24.36 -4.96
C PRO A 17 -13.93 -23.50 -6.18
N ILE A 18 -14.56 -22.32 -6.35
CA ILE A 18 -14.32 -21.40 -7.47
C ILE A 18 -13.27 -20.35 -7.11
N LEU A 19 -13.34 -19.79 -5.90
CA LEU A 19 -12.46 -18.73 -5.42
C LEU A 19 -11.09 -19.26 -5.01
N LEU A 20 -11.03 -20.42 -4.34
CA LEU A 20 -9.79 -21.00 -3.84
C LEU A 20 -8.76 -21.26 -4.95
N PRO A 21 -9.07 -21.94 -6.07
CA PRO A 21 -8.08 -22.15 -7.13
C PRO A 21 -7.65 -20.83 -7.79
N LYS A 22 -8.55 -19.85 -7.93
CA LYS A 22 -8.19 -18.51 -8.43
C LYS A 22 -7.27 -17.77 -7.47
N ALA A 23 -7.52 -17.83 -6.17
CA ALA A 23 -6.67 -17.24 -5.14
C ALA A 23 -5.28 -17.89 -5.12
N ILE A 24 -5.21 -19.22 -5.24
CA ILE A 24 -3.94 -19.95 -5.34
C ILE A 24 -3.19 -19.57 -6.61
N ALA A 25 -3.87 -19.52 -7.76
CA ALA A 25 -3.28 -19.12 -9.03
C ALA A 25 -2.75 -17.68 -8.97
N TYR A 26 -3.51 -16.77 -8.36
CA TYR A 26 -3.12 -15.39 -8.15
C TYR A 26 -1.91 -15.25 -7.21
N TYR A 27 -1.90 -16.01 -6.11
CA TYR A 27 -0.76 -16.04 -5.20
C TYR A 27 0.52 -16.56 -5.90
N ARG A 28 0.38 -17.64 -6.69
CA ARG A 28 1.49 -18.20 -7.47
C ARG A 28 2.00 -17.21 -8.53
N SER A 29 1.10 -16.53 -9.24
CA SER A 29 1.50 -15.53 -10.24
C SER A 29 2.16 -14.30 -9.60
N ALA A 30 1.63 -13.82 -8.47
CA ALA A 30 2.24 -12.72 -7.71
C ALA A 30 3.65 -13.08 -7.23
N LYS A 31 3.85 -14.30 -6.70
CA LYS A 31 5.15 -14.79 -6.24
C LYS A 31 6.15 -15.01 -7.39
N ALA A 32 5.69 -15.45 -8.56
CA ALA A 32 6.53 -15.68 -9.74
C ALA A 32 6.84 -14.39 -10.52
N SER A 33 6.05 -13.32 -10.33
CA SER A 33 6.16 -12.04 -11.04
C SER A 33 7.58 -11.43 -11.07
N PRO A 34 8.38 -11.46 -9.98
CA PRO A 34 9.75 -10.91 -10.01
C PRO A 34 10.67 -11.68 -10.97
N ALA A 35 10.59 -13.02 -10.94
CA ALA A 35 11.38 -13.88 -11.82
C ALA A 35 10.96 -13.75 -13.29
N VAL A 36 9.64 -13.66 -13.56
CA VAL A 36 9.09 -13.51 -14.91
C VAL A 36 9.51 -12.19 -15.56
N HIS A 37 9.58 -11.11 -14.78
CA HIS A 37 9.97 -9.79 -15.30
C HIS A 37 11.47 -9.50 -15.20
N GLY A 38 12.28 -10.43 -14.67
CA GLY A 38 13.72 -10.24 -14.48
C GLY A 38 14.05 -9.11 -13.50
N VAL A 39 13.17 -8.83 -12.54
CA VAL A 39 13.33 -7.72 -11.58
C VAL A 39 13.76 -8.29 -10.23
N SER A 40 14.86 -7.77 -9.68
CA SER A 40 15.34 -8.16 -8.35
C SER A 40 14.52 -7.52 -7.23
N ILE A 41 14.43 -8.25 -6.11
CA ILE A 41 13.87 -7.72 -4.86
C ILE A 41 14.78 -6.60 -4.38
N ARG A 42 14.19 -5.44 -4.10
CA ARG A 42 14.93 -4.25 -3.63
C ARG A 42 14.51 -3.87 -2.21
N PRO A 43 15.37 -3.16 -1.45
CA PRO A 43 14.97 -2.57 -0.18
C PRO A 43 13.86 -1.52 -0.38
N ILE A 44 13.15 -1.21 0.70
CA ILE A 44 12.05 -0.22 0.67
C ILE A 44 12.62 1.15 0.29
N PRO A 45 12.07 1.82 -0.74
CA PRO A 45 12.47 3.19 -1.07
C PRO A 45 12.21 4.14 0.12
N PRO A 46 13.08 5.14 0.38
CA PRO A 46 12.97 5.99 1.56
C PRO A 46 11.67 6.79 1.63
N LEU A 47 11.15 7.22 0.48
CA LEU A 47 9.84 7.89 0.36
C LEU A 47 8.69 6.97 0.78
N VAL A 48 8.72 5.71 0.35
CA VAL A 48 7.72 4.70 0.70
C VAL A 48 7.82 4.34 2.18
N SER A 49 9.02 4.27 2.75
CA SER A 49 9.19 4.02 4.19
C SER A 49 8.50 5.08 5.06
N ARG A 50 8.56 6.36 4.65
CA ARG A 50 7.85 7.46 5.36
C ARG A 50 6.34 7.31 5.23
N ALA A 51 5.86 6.98 4.03
CA ALA A 51 4.45 6.69 3.77
C ALA A 51 3.93 5.53 4.64
N LEU A 52 4.68 4.43 4.73
CA LEU A 52 4.35 3.27 5.56
C LEU A 52 4.32 3.63 7.06
N LEU A 53 5.26 4.46 7.52
CA LEU A 53 5.26 4.96 8.89
C LEU A 53 4.00 5.77 9.20
N ILE A 54 3.58 6.66 8.29
CA ILE A 54 2.35 7.45 8.46
C ILE A 54 1.14 6.53 8.55
N LEU A 55 0.98 5.59 7.63
CA LEU A 55 -0.14 4.63 7.65
C LEU A 55 -0.14 3.80 8.94
N PHE A 56 1.03 3.36 9.39
CA PHE A 56 1.16 2.61 10.64
C PHE A 56 0.73 3.45 11.85
N VAL A 57 1.24 4.67 11.98
CA VAL A 57 0.90 5.57 13.09
C VAL A 57 -0.60 5.91 13.09
N VAL A 58 -1.19 6.18 11.92
CA VAL A 58 -2.62 6.49 11.79
C VAL A 58 -3.48 5.26 12.11
N ALA A 59 -3.13 4.08 11.60
CA ALA A 59 -3.82 2.84 11.94
C ALA A 59 -3.75 2.55 13.45
N CYS A 60 -2.58 2.73 14.07
CA CYS A 60 -2.42 2.61 15.52
C CYS A 60 -3.27 3.65 16.28
N ALA A 61 -3.33 4.90 15.81
CA ALA A 61 -4.15 5.93 16.43
C ALA A 61 -5.65 5.60 16.38
N PHE A 62 -6.14 5.08 15.25
CA PHE A 62 -7.50 4.59 15.14
C PHE A 62 -7.75 3.40 16.06
N PHE A 63 -6.84 2.43 16.11
CA PHE A 63 -6.93 1.28 17.00
C PHE A 63 -6.96 1.71 18.47
N ILE A 64 -6.06 2.59 18.91
CA ILE A 64 -6.03 3.12 20.27
C ILE A 64 -7.33 3.85 20.61
N ARG A 65 -7.92 4.59 19.66
CA ARG A 65 -9.21 5.27 19.87
C ARG A 65 -10.40 4.32 20.03
N THR A 66 -10.26 3.03 19.69
CA THR A 66 -11.29 2.02 20.00
C THR A 66 -11.35 1.65 21.48
N LEU A 67 -10.29 1.96 22.25
CA LEU A 67 -10.22 1.60 23.66
C LEU A 67 -11.33 2.31 24.47
N PRO A 68 -11.85 1.67 25.54
CA PRO A 68 -12.95 2.19 26.34
C PRO A 68 -12.70 3.60 26.90
N PHE A 69 -11.44 3.95 27.19
CA PHE A 69 -11.05 5.26 27.71
C PHE A 69 -11.45 6.42 26.77
N TYR A 70 -11.45 6.20 25.46
CA TYR A 70 -11.81 7.23 24.46
C TYR A 70 -13.29 7.16 24.06
N SER A 71 -14.03 6.18 24.59
CA SER A 71 -15.45 6.02 24.31
C SER A 71 -16.27 6.88 25.28
N PRO A 72 -17.32 7.59 24.81
CA PRO A 72 -18.22 8.27 25.73
C PRO A 72 -18.93 7.26 26.63
N GLU A 73 -19.23 7.70 27.85
CA GLU A 73 -19.88 6.89 28.87
C GLU A 73 -21.31 6.51 28.45
N ASN A 74 -21.69 5.25 28.68
CA ASN A 74 -23.08 4.82 28.57
C ASN A 74 -23.75 4.84 29.95
N ILE A 75 -24.59 5.84 30.20
CA ILE A 75 -25.27 6.03 31.49
C ILE A 75 -26.15 4.84 31.89
N PHE A 76 -26.70 4.07 30.94
CA PHE A 76 -27.51 2.88 31.23
C PHE A 76 -26.63 1.72 31.70
N SER A 77 -25.45 1.55 31.10
CA SER A 77 -24.48 0.55 31.53
C SER A 77 -23.88 0.89 32.90
N VAL A 78 -23.52 2.15 33.13
CA VAL A 78 -22.93 2.58 34.41
C VAL A 78 -23.91 2.46 35.57
N THR A 79 -25.17 2.85 35.37
CA THR A 79 -26.21 2.71 36.41
C THR A 79 -26.84 1.32 36.48
N SER A 80 -26.41 0.38 35.62
CA SER A 80 -27.00 -0.96 35.47
C SER A 80 -28.53 -0.92 35.31
N SER A 81 -29.03 0.03 34.51
CA SER A 81 -30.47 0.31 34.38
C SER A 81 -31.04 -0.21 33.05
N ARG A 82 -32.24 -0.79 33.10
CA ARG A 82 -33.01 -1.17 31.90
C ARG A 82 -33.52 0.05 31.14
N LEU A 83 -33.86 -0.13 29.86
CA LEU A 83 -34.34 0.94 28.99
C LEU A 83 -35.63 1.60 29.49
N GLN A 84 -36.56 0.84 30.09
CA GLN A 84 -37.87 1.32 30.57
C GLN A 84 -37.84 2.00 31.95
N ILE A 85 -36.67 2.18 32.56
CA ILE A 85 -36.56 2.85 33.87
C ILE A 85 -37.13 4.30 33.80
N PRO A 86 -37.84 4.81 34.82
CA PRO A 86 -38.20 6.22 34.84
C PRO A 86 -36.95 7.12 34.79
N VAL A 87 -36.99 8.23 34.03
CA VAL A 87 -35.83 9.12 33.85
C VAL A 87 -35.32 9.66 35.18
N ASP A 88 -36.22 10.07 36.07
CA ASP A 88 -35.81 10.63 37.36
C ASP A 88 -35.01 9.63 38.18
N VAL A 89 -35.44 8.37 38.21
CA VAL A 89 -34.73 7.28 38.90
C VAL A 89 -33.36 7.03 38.27
N LEU A 90 -33.26 7.07 36.93
CA LEU A 90 -31.97 6.93 36.23
C LEU A 90 -30.98 8.02 36.65
N PHE A 91 -31.41 9.28 36.67
CA PHE A 91 -30.54 10.40 37.03
C PHE A 91 -30.28 10.49 38.53
N THR A 92 -31.19 10.04 39.40
CA THR A 92 -30.92 9.88 40.84
C THR A 92 -29.84 8.82 41.10
N ARG A 93 -29.87 7.70 40.35
CA ARG A 93 -28.80 6.68 40.42
C ARG A 93 -27.48 7.24 39.88
N LEU A 94 -27.51 7.96 38.76
CA LEU A 94 -26.33 8.58 38.19
C LEU A 94 -25.72 9.61 39.15
N SER A 95 -26.54 10.44 39.82
CA SER A 95 -26.07 11.40 40.81
C SER A 95 -25.43 10.74 42.03
N ALA A 96 -25.91 9.55 42.43
CA ALA A 96 -25.33 8.79 43.53
C ALA A 96 -23.95 8.20 43.20
N LEU A 97 -23.68 7.93 41.91
CA LEU A 97 -22.39 7.42 41.43
C LEU A 97 -21.35 8.53 41.20
N ARG A 98 -21.80 9.79 41.01
CA ARG A 98 -20.92 10.92 40.73
C ARG A 98 -20.59 11.69 42.02
N GLN A 99 -19.31 11.78 42.35
CA GLN A 99 -18.82 12.45 43.56
C GLN A 99 -19.18 13.96 43.62
N GLY A 100 -19.39 14.61 42.46
CA GLY A 100 -19.74 16.03 42.35
C GLY A 100 -21.17 16.32 41.91
N GLY A 101 -22.06 15.31 41.91
CA GLY A 101 -23.43 15.45 41.40
C GLY A 101 -23.54 15.45 39.87
N LEU A 102 -24.70 15.87 39.35
CA LEU A 102 -24.98 15.89 37.91
C LEU A 102 -24.26 17.05 37.21
N THR A 103 -23.61 16.76 36.10
CA THR A 103 -22.97 17.75 35.24
C THR A 103 -24.01 18.55 34.44
N ASN A 104 -23.62 19.69 33.87
CA ASN A 104 -24.51 20.48 33.01
C ASN A 104 -25.02 19.63 31.82
N SER A 105 -24.13 18.83 31.23
CA SER A 105 -24.46 17.92 30.14
C SER A 105 -25.50 16.87 30.55
N ASP A 106 -25.42 16.34 31.77
CA ASP A 106 -26.40 15.39 32.30
C ASP A 106 -27.77 16.04 32.48
N ASN A 107 -27.81 17.29 32.96
CA ASN A 107 -29.07 18.01 33.15
C ASN A 107 -29.76 18.27 31.80
N ILE A 108 -28.99 18.64 30.77
CA ILE A 108 -29.51 18.76 29.40
C ILE A 108 -29.99 17.39 28.90
N LEU A 109 -29.17 16.35 29.05
CA LEU A 109 -29.52 14.99 28.63
C LEU A 109 -30.82 14.52 29.28
N ARG A 110 -31.01 14.78 30.58
CA ARG A 110 -32.22 14.45 31.35
C ARG A 110 -33.48 15.00 30.69
N THR A 111 -33.44 16.25 30.21
CA THR A 111 -34.58 16.86 29.52
C THR A 111 -34.84 16.25 28.14
N LYS A 112 -33.79 15.75 27.47
CA LYS A 112 -33.86 15.20 26.11
C LYS A 112 -34.29 13.74 26.05
N ILE A 113 -33.98 12.91 27.07
CA ILE A 113 -34.27 11.45 27.06
C ILE A 113 -35.54 11.05 27.85
N SER A 114 -36.51 11.96 27.96
CA SER A 114 -37.75 11.78 28.73
C SER A 114 -38.61 10.61 28.24
N SER A 115 -38.79 10.49 26.92
CA SER A 115 -39.59 9.45 26.26
C SER A 115 -38.81 8.16 25.98
N LEU A 116 -39.51 7.07 25.69
CA LEU A 116 -38.86 5.83 25.21
C LEU A 116 -38.17 6.06 23.87
N ASP A 117 -38.82 6.77 22.94
CA ASP A 117 -38.30 7.01 21.59
C ASP A 117 -36.99 7.82 21.60
N SER A 118 -36.89 8.84 22.46
CA SER A 118 -35.66 9.61 22.64
C SER A 118 -34.51 8.78 23.22
N ARG A 119 -34.82 7.76 24.04
CA ARG A 119 -33.81 6.80 24.52
C ARG A 119 -33.37 5.84 23.42
N LEU A 120 -34.26 5.42 22.53
CA LEU A 120 -33.86 4.60 21.38
C LEU A 120 -32.89 5.37 20.47
N LEU A 121 -33.19 6.65 20.22
CA LEU A 121 -32.32 7.57 19.48
C LEU A 121 -30.97 7.78 20.16
N PHE A 122 -30.92 7.80 21.50
CA PHE A 122 -29.69 7.84 22.27
C PHE A 122 -28.78 6.63 21.99
N PHE A 123 -29.33 5.42 21.84
CA PHE A 123 -28.53 4.24 21.50
C PHE A 123 -28.06 4.22 20.03
N GLN A 124 -28.75 4.92 19.14
CA GLN A 124 -28.37 5.03 17.73
C GLN A 124 -27.30 6.12 17.49
N HIS A 125 -27.48 7.31 18.06
CA HIS A 125 -26.67 8.49 17.78
C HIS A 125 -25.69 8.88 18.89
N GLY A 126 -25.88 8.38 20.12
CA GLY A 126 -24.99 8.64 21.25
C GLY A 126 -25.28 9.94 22.02
N PRO A 127 -24.59 10.16 23.16
CA PRO A 127 -24.88 11.25 24.10
C PRO A 127 -24.68 12.63 23.48
N ASP A 128 -23.55 12.87 22.81
CA ASP A 128 -23.18 14.21 22.34
C ASP A 128 -24.16 14.78 21.31
N ILE A 129 -24.72 13.94 20.44
CA ILE A 129 -25.69 14.35 19.42
C ILE A 129 -27.04 14.69 20.08
N ILE A 130 -27.46 13.89 21.07
CA ILE A 130 -28.71 14.13 21.80
C ILE A 130 -28.64 15.41 22.63
N THR A 131 -27.49 15.69 23.28
CA THR A 131 -27.34 16.88 24.13
C THR A 131 -27.14 18.16 23.33
N ASN A 132 -26.35 18.12 22.26
CA ASN A 132 -25.95 19.34 21.55
C ASN A 132 -26.88 19.74 20.40
N CYS A 133 -27.75 18.85 19.92
CA CYS A 133 -28.70 19.21 18.88
C CYS A 133 -29.87 20.02 19.43
N GLN A 134 -29.94 21.29 19.06
CA GLN A 134 -30.99 22.21 19.49
C GLN A 134 -32.31 22.06 18.71
N PHE A 135 -32.23 21.72 17.42
CA PHE A 135 -33.38 21.62 16.52
C PHE A 135 -33.94 20.18 16.36
N CYS A 136 -33.23 19.18 16.88
CA CYS A 136 -33.65 17.79 16.75
C CYS A 136 -34.79 17.46 17.73
N SER A 137 -35.76 16.67 17.27
CA SER A 137 -36.90 16.20 18.05
C SER A 137 -37.10 14.70 17.86
N ALA A 138 -37.68 14.03 18.86
CA ALA A 138 -37.99 12.60 18.77
C ALA A 138 -39.09 12.29 17.74
N GLU A 139 -39.93 13.28 17.41
CA GLU A 139 -41.00 13.20 16.41
C GLU A 139 -40.45 13.13 14.98
N ASP A 140 -39.30 13.76 14.72
CA ASP A 140 -38.55 13.61 13.48
C ASP A 140 -37.18 12.97 13.71
N PRO A 141 -37.09 11.62 13.77
CA PRO A 141 -35.83 10.89 13.95
C PRO A 141 -34.73 11.26 12.95
N LYS A 142 -35.09 11.71 11.73
CA LYS A 142 -34.12 12.05 10.69
C LYS A 142 -33.32 13.30 11.02
N SER A 143 -33.88 14.21 11.82
CA SER A 143 -33.18 15.41 12.30
C SER A 143 -31.87 15.06 13.01
N TYR A 144 -31.86 14.02 13.85
CA TYR A 144 -30.66 13.50 14.51
C TYR A 144 -29.66 12.87 13.54
N LEU A 145 -30.15 12.15 12.52
CA LEU A 145 -29.29 11.59 11.48
C LEU A 145 -28.53 12.70 10.76
N TYR A 146 -29.22 13.74 10.29
CA TYR A 146 -28.57 14.87 9.60
C TYR A 146 -27.55 15.60 10.46
N TYR A 147 -27.87 15.84 11.73
CA TYR A 147 -26.93 16.45 12.68
C TYR A 147 -25.72 15.55 12.96
N SER A 148 -25.88 14.23 12.90
CA SER A 148 -24.79 13.28 13.16
C SER A 148 -23.79 13.14 12.00
N ILE A 149 -24.17 13.49 10.76
CA ILE A 149 -23.34 13.28 9.55
C ILE A 149 -21.93 13.86 9.69
N PRO A 150 -21.72 15.12 10.14
CA PRO A 150 -20.36 15.66 10.28
C PRO A 150 -19.48 14.84 11.22
N SER A 151 -20.04 14.35 12.33
CA SER A 151 -19.30 13.52 13.30
C SER A 151 -18.95 12.13 12.75
N ILE A 152 -19.82 11.58 11.89
CA ILE A 152 -19.58 10.30 11.19
C ILE A 152 -18.50 10.50 10.13
N LEU A 153 -18.60 11.58 9.36
CA LEU A 153 -17.76 11.86 8.20
C LEU A 153 -16.34 12.35 8.58
N ALA A 154 -16.18 13.02 9.72
CA ALA A 154 -14.91 13.56 10.18
C ALA A 154 -13.73 12.55 10.16
N PRO A 155 -13.82 11.34 10.77
CA PRO A 155 -12.74 10.36 10.71
C PRO A 155 -12.46 9.84 9.29
N HIS A 156 -13.50 9.76 8.43
CA HIS A 156 -13.32 9.35 7.03
C HIS A 156 -12.62 10.43 6.21
N LEU A 157 -12.98 11.69 6.37
CA LEU A 157 -12.29 12.81 5.69
C LEU A 157 -10.84 12.92 6.13
N PHE A 158 -10.60 12.78 7.44
CA PHE A 158 -9.24 12.71 7.95
C PHE A 158 -8.46 11.57 7.29
N ASN A 159 -9.03 10.36 7.23
CA ASN A 159 -8.35 9.24 6.60
C ASN A 159 -8.15 9.45 5.10
N LEU A 160 -9.14 9.99 4.40
CA LEU A 160 -9.02 10.32 2.97
C LEU A 160 -7.87 11.30 2.71
N CYS A 161 -7.68 12.30 3.56
CA CYS A 161 -6.53 13.22 3.49
C CYS A 161 -5.20 12.48 3.69
N VAL A 162 -5.11 11.58 4.67
CA VAL A 162 -3.93 10.74 4.90
C VAL A 162 -3.63 9.87 3.68
N LEU A 163 -4.63 9.17 3.16
CA LEU A 163 -4.52 8.32 1.97
C LEU A 163 -4.10 9.13 0.75
N ALA A 164 -4.68 10.32 0.55
CA ALA A 164 -4.33 11.21 -0.55
C ALA A 164 -2.88 11.71 -0.45
N LEU A 165 -2.39 12.00 0.77
CA LEU A 165 -1.01 12.39 1.02
C LEU A 165 -0.06 11.22 0.73
N VAL A 166 -0.32 10.05 1.32
CA VAL A 166 0.53 8.85 1.20
C VAL A 166 0.55 8.29 -0.23
N THR A 167 -0.53 8.44 -0.99
CA THR A 167 -0.57 8.03 -2.41
C THR A 167 -0.20 9.17 -3.38
N SER A 168 0.20 10.34 -2.88
CA SER A 168 0.65 11.42 -3.75
C SER A 168 2.01 11.10 -4.37
N GLY A 169 2.19 11.43 -5.66
CA GLY A 169 3.47 11.25 -6.34
C GLY A 169 4.60 12.08 -5.75
N LEU A 170 4.29 13.20 -5.10
CA LEU A 170 5.26 14.05 -4.40
C LEU A 170 5.80 13.39 -3.13
N PHE A 171 4.98 12.62 -2.42
CA PHE A 171 5.35 12.08 -1.11
C PHE A 171 5.85 10.63 -1.17
N ALA A 172 5.20 9.76 -1.96
CA ALA A 172 5.54 8.34 -2.07
C ALA A 172 6.11 7.94 -3.45
N GLY A 173 6.31 8.90 -4.34
CA GLY A 173 6.82 8.65 -5.69
C GLY A 173 5.83 7.89 -6.58
N LYS A 174 6.35 7.32 -7.67
CA LYS A 174 5.57 6.52 -8.64
C LYS A 174 4.87 5.33 -7.96
N GLU A 175 5.51 4.71 -6.96
CA GLU A 175 5.01 3.52 -6.26
C GLU A 175 3.70 3.79 -5.52
N GLY A 176 3.60 4.92 -4.80
CA GLY A 176 2.37 5.31 -4.10
C GLY A 176 1.27 5.80 -5.05
N ALA A 177 1.64 6.51 -6.12
CA ALA A 177 0.69 7.09 -7.07
C ALA A 177 -0.21 6.05 -7.76
N ILE A 178 0.29 4.82 -7.95
CA ILE A 178 -0.46 3.73 -8.57
C ILE A 178 -1.69 3.34 -7.73
N TRP A 179 -1.59 3.44 -6.41
CA TRP A 179 -2.64 3.04 -5.47
C TRP A 179 -3.64 4.15 -5.14
N ARG A 180 -3.47 5.36 -5.69
CA ARG A 180 -4.33 6.50 -5.39
C ARG A 180 -5.79 6.22 -5.72
N TYR A 181 -6.07 5.74 -6.93
CA TYR A 181 -7.43 5.47 -7.38
C TYR A 181 -8.13 4.42 -6.52
N THR A 182 -7.44 3.31 -6.23
CA THR A 182 -7.98 2.22 -5.41
C THR A 182 -8.18 2.66 -3.96
N ALA A 183 -7.25 3.42 -3.38
CA ALA A 183 -7.39 4.00 -2.05
C ALA A 183 -8.57 4.98 -1.96
N THR A 184 -8.75 5.85 -2.97
CA THR A 184 -9.89 6.80 -2.99
C THR A 184 -11.24 6.09 -3.09
N ILE A 185 -11.33 5.01 -3.88
CA ILE A 185 -12.56 4.21 -3.97
C ILE A 185 -12.83 3.50 -2.65
N ALA A 186 -11.82 2.90 -2.03
CA ALA A 186 -11.97 2.23 -0.74
C ALA A 186 -12.47 3.19 0.34
N ALA A 187 -11.91 4.41 0.40
CA ALA A 187 -12.34 5.45 1.32
C ALA A 187 -13.78 5.92 1.05
N ALA A 188 -14.15 6.14 -0.22
CA ALA A 188 -15.51 6.52 -0.58
C ALA A 188 -16.52 5.42 -0.24
N ALA A 189 -16.19 4.16 -0.53
CA ALA A 189 -17.02 3.02 -0.18
C ALA A 189 -17.22 2.89 1.34
N ALA A 190 -16.16 3.11 2.13
CA ALA A 190 -16.25 3.07 3.60
C ALA A 190 -17.24 4.11 4.15
N VAL A 191 -17.23 5.34 3.61
CA VAL A 191 -18.21 6.39 3.96
C VAL A 191 -19.64 5.96 3.64
N VAL A 192 -19.86 5.46 2.41
CA VAL A 192 -21.18 5.04 1.96
C VAL A 192 -21.73 3.90 2.82
N ILE A 193 -20.88 2.91 3.14
CA ILE A 193 -21.25 1.78 3.99
C ILE A 193 -21.61 2.26 5.40
N ASP A 194 -20.82 3.15 6.00
CA ASP A 194 -21.06 3.68 7.35
C ASP A 194 -22.38 4.45 7.42
N LEU A 195 -22.60 5.39 6.49
CA LEU A 195 -23.85 6.15 6.42
C LEU A 195 -25.06 5.24 6.14
N TYR A 196 -24.90 4.25 5.29
CA TYR A 196 -25.95 3.26 5.04
C TYR A 196 -26.29 2.47 6.30
N LEU A 197 -25.29 1.99 7.04
CA LEU A 197 -25.51 1.23 8.27
C LEU A 197 -26.18 2.06 9.36
N VAL A 198 -25.80 3.33 9.52
CA VAL A 198 -26.43 4.24 10.50
C VAL A 198 -27.86 4.61 10.09
N SER A 199 -28.10 4.87 8.81
CA SER A 199 -29.42 5.28 8.31
C SER A 199 -30.43 4.12 8.21
N SER A 200 -29.97 2.89 7.96
CA SER A 200 -30.82 1.70 7.86
C SER A 200 -31.01 0.95 9.17
N TYR A 201 -30.44 1.47 10.27
CA TYR A 201 -30.57 0.85 11.58
C TYR A 201 -32.00 0.92 12.11
N ASP A 202 -32.56 -0.23 12.51
CA ASP A 202 -33.88 -0.32 13.14
C ASP A 202 -33.78 -0.05 14.64
N GLN A 203 -34.00 1.20 15.03
CA GLN A 203 -34.03 1.62 16.43
C GLN A 203 -35.15 0.97 17.24
N ALA A 204 -36.26 0.56 16.60
CA ALA A 204 -37.42 0.00 17.29
C ALA A 204 -37.13 -1.41 17.84
N ALA A 205 -36.11 -2.10 17.32
CA ALA A 205 -35.68 -3.39 17.83
C ALA A 205 -35.34 -3.34 19.34
N ASN A 206 -34.70 -2.26 19.79
CA ASN A 206 -34.33 -2.06 21.20
C ASN A 206 -35.53 -1.79 22.12
N ALA A 207 -36.69 -1.40 21.58
CA ALA A 207 -37.89 -1.16 22.40
C ALA A 207 -38.39 -2.44 23.10
N LYS A 208 -38.10 -3.61 22.52
CA LYS A 208 -38.50 -4.92 23.03
C LYS A 208 -37.52 -5.48 24.08
N ALA A 209 -36.34 -4.89 24.24
CA ALA A 209 -35.34 -5.37 25.19
C ALA A 209 -35.81 -5.09 26.63
N THR A 210 -35.95 -6.15 27.44
CA THR A 210 -36.41 -6.04 28.84
C THR A 210 -35.25 -6.03 29.84
N ARG A 211 -34.10 -6.57 29.42
CA ARG A 211 -32.86 -6.62 30.22
C ARG A 211 -31.80 -5.73 29.58
N LEU A 212 -30.81 -5.32 30.38
CA LEU A 212 -29.68 -4.52 29.92
C LEU A 212 -28.80 -5.29 28.91
N GLU A 213 -28.63 -6.60 29.12
CA GLU A 213 -27.83 -7.48 28.26
C GLU A 213 -28.42 -7.64 26.84
N ASP A 214 -29.74 -7.46 26.70
CA ASP A 214 -30.45 -7.57 25.43
C ASP A 214 -30.43 -6.26 24.62
N ILE A 215 -29.92 -5.17 25.20
CA ILE A 215 -29.90 -3.85 24.54
C ILE A 215 -28.75 -3.80 23.53
N ASP A 216 -29.07 -3.52 22.27
CA ASP A 216 -28.05 -3.29 21.26
C ASP A 216 -27.45 -1.88 21.40
N THR A 217 -26.20 -1.81 21.86
CA THR A 217 -25.43 -0.55 21.97
C THR A 217 -24.85 -0.14 20.62
N PHE A 218 -25.73 0.14 19.65
CA PHE A 218 -25.37 0.37 18.25
C PHE A 218 -24.32 1.47 18.08
N PHE A 219 -24.52 2.65 18.67
CA PHE A 219 -23.60 3.79 18.56
C PHE A 219 -22.16 3.42 18.94
N TRP A 220 -21.99 2.78 20.10
CA TRP A 220 -20.67 2.35 20.61
C TRP A 220 -20.03 1.28 19.71
N ARG A 221 -20.82 0.29 19.28
CA ARG A 221 -20.34 -0.77 18.40
C ARG A 221 -19.92 -0.22 17.03
N MET A 222 -20.74 0.66 16.46
CA MET A 222 -20.49 1.28 15.16
C MET A 222 -19.25 2.18 15.21
N ARG A 223 -19.04 2.93 16.31
CA ARG A 223 -17.79 3.69 16.54
C ARG A 223 -16.57 2.79 16.46
N VAL A 224 -16.59 1.62 17.11
CA VAL A 224 -15.47 0.66 17.05
C VAL A 224 -15.29 0.10 15.64
N TYR A 225 -16.36 -0.35 14.98
CA TYR A 225 -16.27 -0.88 13.61
C TYR A 225 -15.78 0.13 12.60
N ARG A 226 -16.20 1.41 12.71
CA ARG A 226 -15.70 2.50 11.88
C ARG A 226 -14.19 2.65 12.00
N LEU A 227 -13.68 2.79 13.22
CA LEU A 227 -12.26 3.00 13.48
C LEU A 227 -11.42 1.78 13.08
N LEU A 228 -11.90 0.56 13.36
CA LEU A 228 -11.25 -0.67 12.92
C LEU A 228 -11.25 -0.82 11.40
N GLY A 229 -12.36 -0.46 10.75
CA GLY A 229 -12.47 -0.47 9.29
C GLY A 229 -11.48 0.48 8.62
N LEU A 230 -11.34 1.70 9.15
CA LEU A 230 -10.35 2.67 8.69
C LEU A 230 -8.92 2.15 8.91
N ALA A 231 -8.60 1.65 10.11
CA ALA A 231 -7.30 1.06 10.39
C ALA A 231 -6.98 -0.14 9.48
N ALA A 232 -7.99 -0.96 9.14
CA ALA A 232 -7.83 -2.07 8.22
C ALA A 232 -7.55 -1.60 6.78
N ILE A 233 -8.20 -0.54 6.31
CA ILE A 233 -7.90 0.08 5.01
C ILE A 233 -6.45 0.56 4.97
N ASP A 234 -6.00 1.25 6.01
CA ASP A 234 -4.64 1.79 6.10
C ASP A 234 -3.60 0.66 6.17
N GLY A 235 -3.88 -0.39 6.94
CA GLY A 235 -3.02 -1.58 7.05
C GLY A 235 -2.94 -2.35 5.74
N LEU A 236 -4.06 -2.55 5.05
CA LEU A 236 -4.10 -3.21 3.74
C LEU A 236 -3.37 -2.40 2.67
N LEU A 237 -3.57 -1.08 2.63
CA LEU A 237 -2.86 -0.22 1.70
C LEU A 237 -1.36 -0.24 1.99
N GLY A 238 -0.96 -0.14 3.25
CA GLY A 238 0.44 -0.21 3.66
C GLY A 238 1.08 -1.55 3.26
N TRP A 239 0.37 -2.66 3.49
CA TRP A 239 0.81 -4.00 3.09
C TRP A 239 1.03 -4.09 1.58
N VAL A 240 0.07 -3.63 0.79
CA VAL A 240 0.14 -3.70 -0.67
C VAL A 240 1.22 -2.75 -1.22
N LEU A 241 1.39 -1.56 -0.64
CA LEU A 241 2.44 -0.61 -0.99
C LEU A 241 3.83 -1.16 -0.67
N TYR A 242 3.99 -1.87 0.44
CA TYR A 242 5.23 -2.59 0.77
C TYR A 242 5.54 -3.66 -0.29
N LEU A 243 4.56 -4.47 -0.66
CA LEU A 243 4.73 -5.53 -1.65
C LEU A 243 5.07 -4.99 -3.04
N SER A 244 4.40 -3.92 -3.48
CA SER A 244 4.66 -3.29 -4.79
C SER A 244 6.01 -2.60 -4.82
N SER A 245 6.34 -1.81 -3.78
CA SER A 245 7.58 -1.05 -3.76
C SER A 245 8.84 -1.92 -3.63
N THR A 246 8.76 -3.11 -3.04
CA THR A 246 9.89 -4.05 -2.90
C THR A 246 10.02 -5.04 -4.06
N ASN A 247 9.21 -4.88 -5.11
CA ASN A 247 9.12 -5.81 -6.24
C ASN A 247 8.79 -7.26 -5.81
N ARG A 248 7.99 -7.44 -4.75
CA ARG A 248 7.58 -8.77 -4.26
C ARG A 248 6.28 -9.24 -4.89
N ALA A 249 5.38 -8.31 -5.20
CA ALA A 249 4.13 -8.55 -5.92
C ALA A 249 3.67 -7.25 -6.61
N PHE A 250 2.70 -7.33 -7.53
CA PHE A 250 2.11 -6.16 -8.21
C PHE A 250 3.13 -5.30 -8.99
N ILE A 251 4.12 -5.94 -9.61
CA ILE A 251 5.15 -5.26 -10.41
C ILE A 251 4.48 -4.63 -11.63
N LYS A 252 4.62 -3.31 -11.80
CA LYS A 252 4.36 -2.68 -13.10
C LYS A 252 5.61 -2.78 -13.96
N PRO A 253 5.56 -3.46 -15.12
CA PRO A 253 6.69 -3.46 -16.03
C PRO A 253 6.99 -2.02 -16.48
N PRO A 254 8.27 -1.66 -16.65
CA PRO A 254 8.63 -0.35 -17.18
C PRO A 254 8.02 -0.18 -18.56
N THR A 255 7.52 1.02 -18.85
CA THR A 255 6.85 1.31 -20.13
C THR A 255 7.83 1.13 -21.29
N THR A 256 7.34 0.90 -22.50
CA THR A 256 8.19 0.78 -23.69
C THR A 256 9.07 2.02 -23.86
N GLN A 257 8.54 3.20 -23.57
CA GLN A 257 9.29 4.46 -23.57
C GLN A 257 10.41 4.45 -22.52
N GLU A 258 10.13 4.07 -21.28
CA GLU A 258 11.16 3.99 -20.23
C GLU A 258 12.26 2.97 -20.58
N ARG A 259 11.90 1.85 -21.21
CA ARG A 259 12.86 0.84 -21.69
C ARG A 259 13.74 1.38 -22.81
N VAL A 260 13.14 2.09 -23.78
CA VAL A 260 13.88 2.72 -24.87
C VAL A 260 14.81 3.79 -24.32
N GLU A 261 14.33 4.66 -23.44
CA GLU A 261 15.14 5.71 -22.82
C GLU A 261 16.33 5.13 -22.04
N ALA A 262 16.11 4.08 -21.24
CA ALA A 262 17.17 3.39 -20.52
C ALA A 262 18.22 2.79 -21.47
N SER A 263 17.77 2.14 -22.55
CA SER A 263 18.65 1.55 -23.55
C SER A 263 19.44 2.62 -24.31
N THR A 264 18.81 3.74 -24.66
CA THR A 264 19.45 4.88 -25.32
C THR A 264 20.51 5.51 -24.43
N LYS A 265 20.25 5.68 -23.12
CA LYS A 265 21.26 6.20 -22.17
C LYS A 265 22.49 5.30 -22.08
N VAL A 266 22.30 3.98 -22.06
CA VAL A 266 23.42 3.03 -22.08
C VAL A 266 24.18 3.14 -23.40
N LEU A 267 23.47 3.19 -24.53
CA LEU A 267 24.08 3.31 -25.85
C LEU A 267 24.86 4.63 -26.00
N GLU A 268 24.34 5.72 -25.47
CA GLU A 268 24.99 7.03 -25.48
C GLU A 268 26.27 7.04 -24.62
N SER A 269 26.24 6.38 -23.45
CA SER A 269 27.45 6.19 -22.63
C SER A 269 28.52 5.37 -23.37
N VAL A 270 28.12 4.28 -24.03
CA VAL A 270 29.03 3.46 -24.83
C VAL A 270 29.58 4.25 -26.03
N ARG A 271 28.72 5.00 -26.74
CA ARG A 271 29.11 5.86 -27.87
C ARG A 271 30.12 6.91 -27.44
N SER A 272 29.91 7.57 -26.30
CA SER A 272 30.84 8.55 -25.74
C SER A 272 32.21 7.92 -25.47
N ARG A 273 32.24 6.75 -24.82
CA ARG A 273 33.48 5.99 -24.55
C ARG A 273 34.20 5.58 -25.84
N LEU A 274 33.47 5.04 -26.81
CA LEU A 274 34.03 4.69 -28.13
C LEU A 274 34.59 5.91 -28.86
N GLY A 275 33.89 7.05 -28.80
CA GLY A 275 34.36 8.32 -29.34
C GLY A 275 35.68 8.76 -28.70
N THR A 276 35.78 8.72 -27.37
CA THR A 276 37.03 9.04 -26.67
C THR A 276 38.16 8.08 -27.02
N MET A 277 37.86 6.79 -27.18
CA MET A 277 38.85 5.78 -27.56
C MET A 277 39.33 5.96 -29.00
N ALA A 278 38.44 6.35 -29.91
CA ALA A 278 38.78 6.68 -31.29
C ALA A 278 39.67 7.93 -31.36
N VAL A 279 39.39 8.96 -30.56
CA VAL A 279 40.26 10.16 -30.46
C VAL A 279 41.62 9.77 -29.89
N LEU A 280 41.66 9.02 -28.79
CA LEU A 280 42.90 8.57 -28.17
C LEU A 280 43.75 7.77 -29.17
N LYS A 281 43.14 6.80 -29.87
CA LYS A 281 43.80 6.01 -30.90
C LYS A 281 44.37 6.90 -32.01
N ASN A 282 43.58 7.85 -32.52
CA ASN A 282 44.05 8.80 -33.52
C ASN A 282 45.23 9.65 -33.00
N THR A 283 45.18 10.11 -31.75
CA THR A 283 46.27 10.87 -31.14
C THR A 283 47.55 10.05 -31.03
N ILE A 284 47.45 8.78 -30.60
CA ILE A 284 48.58 7.84 -30.54
C ILE A 284 49.17 7.63 -31.93
N TYR A 285 48.35 7.39 -32.95
CA TYR A 285 48.85 7.15 -34.30
C TYR A 285 49.37 8.39 -35.00
N ARG A 286 48.95 9.60 -34.62
CA ARG A 286 49.45 10.85 -35.21
C ARG A 286 50.75 11.34 -34.58
N ASN A 287 50.97 11.09 -33.29
CA ASN A 287 52.21 11.47 -32.60
C ASN A 287 53.26 10.35 -32.70
N SER A 288 54.47 10.66 -33.19
CA SER A 288 55.53 9.67 -33.39
C SER A 288 56.05 9.03 -32.10
N GLU A 289 56.14 9.79 -31.01
CA GLU A 289 56.59 9.33 -29.70
C GLU A 289 55.58 8.36 -29.08
N LEU A 290 54.30 8.74 -29.06
CA LEU A 290 53.24 7.87 -28.54
C LEU A 290 53.09 6.59 -29.38
N ARG A 291 53.28 6.68 -30.69
CA ARG A 291 53.26 5.51 -31.58
C ARG A 291 54.41 4.55 -31.28
N ALA A 292 55.62 5.07 -31.06
CA ALA A 292 56.79 4.27 -30.70
C ALA A 292 56.58 3.56 -29.35
N ASN A 293 56.12 4.29 -28.33
CA ASN A 293 55.82 3.74 -27.01
C ASN A 293 54.73 2.65 -27.07
N ASN A 294 53.67 2.87 -27.84
CA ASN A 294 52.63 1.85 -28.04
C ASN A 294 53.19 0.60 -28.73
N ASN A 295 54.04 0.76 -29.75
CA ASN A 295 54.67 -0.39 -30.43
C ASN A 295 55.61 -1.16 -29.49
N GLU A 296 56.43 -0.45 -28.71
CA GLU A 296 57.31 -1.05 -27.71
C GLU A 296 56.52 -1.83 -26.65
N TYR A 297 55.41 -1.26 -26.17
CA TYR A 297 54.50 -1.95 -25.25
C TYR A 297 54.04 -3.28 -25.82
N TRP A 298 53.52 -3.32 -27.06
CA TRP A 298 53.02 -4.56 -27.66
C TRP A 298 54.12 -5.58 -27.93
N VAL A 299 55.31 -5.16 -28.33
CA VAL A 299 56.48 -6.04 -28.48
C VAL A 299 56.89 -6.63 -27.13
N ARG A 300 56.93 -5.80 -26.08
CA ARG A 300 57.27 -6.21 -24.72
C ARG A 300 56.23 -7.19 -24.17
N GLU A 301 54.95 -6.89 -24.32
CA GLU A 301 53.85 -7.75 -23.90
C GLU A 301 53.90 -9.10 -24.60
N GLY A 302 54.14 -9.13 -25.92
CA GLY A 302 54.29 -10.37 -26.67
C GLY A 302 55.47 -11.21 -26.18
N LYS A 303 56.59 -10.57 -25.82
CA LYS A 303 57.76 -11.25 -25.24
C LYS A 303 57.46 -11.80 -23.84
N ILE A 304 56.86 -10.99 -22.95
CA ILE A 304 56.49 -11.41 -21.59
C ILE A 304 55.48 -12.54 -21.64
N MET A 305 54.44 -12.43 -22.47
CA MET A 305 53.44 -13.49 -22.62
C MET A 305 54.06 -14.77 -23.20
N GLY A 306 55.01 -14.64 -24.13
CA GLY A 306 55.81 -15.76 -24.62
C GLY A 306 56.59 -16.45 -23.51
N GLU A 307 57.34 -15.70 -22.70
CA GLU A 307 58.09 -16.22 -21.55
C GLU A 307 57.17 -16.87 -20.49
N VAL A 308 56.01 -16.27 -20.22
CA VAL A 308 54.99 -16.84 -19.31
C VAL A 308 54.39 -18.13 -19.87
N MET A 309 54.21 -18.23 -21.19
CA MET A 309 53.73 -19.43 -21.87
C MET A 309 54.82 -20.50 -22.07
N GLU A 310 56.08 -20.22 -21.72
CA GLU A 310 57.14 -21.23 -21.65
C GLU A 310 57.19 -21.93 -20.27
N ASP A 311 56.58 -21.33 -19.25
CA ASP A 311 56.49 -21.93 -17.92
C ASP A 311 55.58 -23.16 -17.94
N ARG A 312 56.12 -24.30 -17.51
CA ARG A 312 55.43 -25.59 -17.51
C ARG A 312 54.14 -25.57 -16.69
N ASP A 313 54.13 -24.85 -15.58
CA ASP A 313 52.96 -24.79 -14.70
C ASP A 313 51.81 -24.02 -15.36
N VAL A 314 52.13 -22.96 -16.11
CA VAL A 314 51.16 -22.16 -16.87
C VAL A 314 50.64 -22.94 -18.07
N VAL A 315 51.50 -23.59 -18.85
CA VAL A 315 51.10 -24.42 -19.99
C VAL A 315 50.19 -25.56 -19.55
N GLN A 316 50.50 -26.21 -18.43
CA GLN A 316 49.68 -27.30 -17.89
C GLN A 316 48.34 -26.79 -17.36
N GLY A 317 48.32 -25.62 -16.72
CA GLY A 317 47.10 -24.93 -16.28
C GLY A 317 46.20 -24.52 -17.45
N VAL A 318 46.77 -23.94 -18.51
CA VAL A 318 46.06 -23.52 -19.72
C VAL A 318 45.51 -24.73 -20.48
N ASN A 319 46.31 -25.78 -20.68
CA ASN A 319 45.84 -27.02 -21.33
C ASN A 319 44.74 -27.72 -20.52
N ASN A 320 44.80 -27.69 -19.19
CA ASN A 320 43.73 -28.22 -18.34
C ASN A 320 42.45 -27.37 -18.46
N ALA A 321 42.56 -26.03 -18.51
CA ALA A 321 41.41 -25.15 -18.72
C ALA A 321 40.78 -25.34 -20.12
N LEU A 322 41.60 -25.43 -21.17
CA LEU A 322 41.19 -25.67 -22.55
C LEU A 322 40.57 -27.06 -22.74
N GLY A 323 41.08 -28.08 -22.05
CA GLY A 323 40.56 -29.45 -22.15
C GLY A 323 39.28 -29.71 -21.34
N ASN A 324 39.13 -29.06 -20.17
CA ASN A 324 38.08 -29.43 -19.21
C ASN A 324 37.05 -28.33 -18.89
N ARG A 325 37.32 -27.06 -19.22
CA ARG A 325 36.49 -25.93 -18.75
C ARG A 325 36.03 -24.98 -19.86
N ILE A 326 36.67 -24.98 -21.02
CA ILE A 326 36.42 -24.01 -22.09
C ILE A 326 36.11 -24.76 -23.40
N ASP A 327 34.92 -24.56 -23.96
CA ASP A 327 34.57 -25.09 -25.28
C ASP A 327 35.15 -24.20 -26.38
N ILE A 328 36.32 -24.59 -26.90
CA ILE A 328 37.02 -23.86 -27.97
C ILE A 328 36.16 -23.77 -29.25
N ASN A 329 35.32 -24.78 -29.50
CA ASN A 329 34.47 -24.80 -30.69
C ASN A 329 33.32 -23.80 -30.58
N SER A 330 32.79 -23.55 -29.37
CA SER A 330 31.79 -22.49 -29.19
C SER A 330 32.41 -21.11 -29.42
N ILE A 331 33.62 -20.87 -28.90
CA ILE A 331 34.33 -19.60 -29.07
C ILE A 331 34.67 -19.36 -30.55
N ALA A 332 35.12 -20.39 -31.27
CA ALA A 332 35.41 -20.28 -32.70
C ALA A 332 34.15 -19.91 -33.52
N ARG A 333 33.00 -20.52 -33.20
CA ARG A 333 31.72 -20.20 -33.85
C ARG A 333 31.27 -18.77 -33.54
N ASP A 334 31.41 -18.32 -32.29
CA ASP A 334 31.06 -16.94 -31.90
C ASP A 334 31.96 -15.91 -32.58
N ALA A 335 33.26 -16.20 -32.70
CA ALA A 335 34.21 -15.35 -33.42
C ALA A 335 33.91 -15.26 -34.91
N GLU A 336 33.53 -16.37 -35.54
CA GLU A 336 33.14 -16.41 -36.95
C GLU A 336 31.82 -15.66 -37.20
N ALA A 337 30.83 -15.82 -36.33
CA ALA A 337 29.57 -15.07 -36.39
C ALA A 337 29.81 -13.55 -36.24
N PHE A 338 30.72 -13.15 -35.32
CA PHE A 338 31.12 -11.76 -35.16
C PHE A 338 31.85 -11.21 -36.39
N ALA A 339 32.81 -11.96 -36.95
CA ALA A 339 33.53 -11.57 -38.15
C ALA A 339 32.60 -11.39 -39.36
N GLN A 340 31.62 -12.28 -39.52
CA GLN A 340 30.59 -12.17 -40.55
C GLN A 340 29.68 -10.95 -40.34
N SER A 341 29.37 -10.60 -39.09
CA SER A 341 28.57 -9.40 -38.78
C SER A 341 29.28 -8.07 -39.07
N ILE A 342 30.62 -8.09 -39.15
CA ILE A 342 31.47 -6.93 -39.48
C ILE A 342 31.83 -6.87 -40.97
N GLY A 343 31.59 -7.95 -41.73
CA GLY A 343 31.80 -8.06 -43.18
C GLY A 343 30.96 -7.07 -44.03
N PRO A 344 31.36 -6.81 -45.28
CA PRO A 344 31.36 -5.50 -45.92
C PRO A 344 29.96 -4.96 -46.23
N SER A 345 29.39 -4.21 -45.30
CA SER A 345 28.21 -3.36 -45.53
C SER A 345 28.46 -1.88 -45.19
N GLN A 346 29.68 -1.51 -44.78
CA GLN A 346 30.04 -0.14 -44.38
C GLN A 346 31.12 0.54 -45.24
N LEU A 347 31.53 -0.03 -46.38
CA LEU A 347 32.49 0.61 -47.30
C LEU A 347 31.86 1.22 -48.56
N GLN A 348 30.54 1.47 -48.55
CA GLN A 348 29.93 2.26 -49.61
C GLN A 348 30.13 3.75 -49.30
N MET A 349 31.29 4.27 -49.70
CA MET A 349 31.51 5.71 -49.77
C MET A 349 30.41 6.32 -50.67
N PRO A 350 29.80 7.45 -50.30
CA PRO A 350 28.87 8.12 -51.17
C PRO A 350 29.65 8.60 -52.40
N ASN A 351 29.35 8.01 -53.56
CA ASN A 351 29.79 8.56 -54.84
C ASN A 351 29.17 9.96 -54.97
N GLY A 352 29.95 10.98 -54.63
CA GLY A 352 29.69 12.35 -55.03
C GLY A 352 29.89 12.43 -56.54
N ASN A 353 28.81 12.63 -57.27
CA ASN A 353 28.88 13.20 -58.60
C ASN A 353 28.99 14.73 -58.44
N ILE A 354 30.05 15.26 -59.06
CA ILE A 354 30.25 16.68 -59.39
C ILE A 354 29.22 17.08 -60.44
#